data_AF-A0AAV2WLM1-F1
#
_entry.id   AF-A0AAV2WLM1-F1
#
_cell.length_a   1.000
_cell.length_b   1.000
_cell.length_c   1.000
_cell.angle_alpha   90.00
_cell.angle_beta   90.00
_cell.angle_gamma   90.00
#
_symmetry.space_group_name_H-M   'P 1'
#
loop_
_entity.id
_entity.type
_entity.pdbx_description
1 polymer ?
#
loop_
_entity_poly.entity_id
_entity_poly.type
_entity_poly.pdbx_seq_one_letter_code
_entity_poly.pdbx_strand_id
1 'polypeptide(L)'
;MIAATVPEYDDPEYRRGHAAATRYARICALDEMARSASGLHRHGIGATRRERAMVRSALARILDRLSVAVNRAKDVGPGYHCGIAQACAVIENVLADVESRAEPV
;
A
#
# COMPACT_ATOMS: atom_id res chain seq x y z
N MET A 1 1.20 2.47 17.08
CA MET A 1 0.33 3.48 16.41
C MET A 1 1.25 4.43 15.68
N ILE A 2 1.32 4.38 14.35
CA ILE A 2 2.09 5.38 13.59
C ILE A 2 1.08 6.39 13.06
N ALA A 3 1.00 7.54 13.75
CA ALA A 3 0.29 8.70 13.24
C ALA A 3 1.17 9.34 12.17
N ALA A 4 0.93 8.99 10.90
CA ALA A 4 1.38 9.84 9.81
C ALA A 4 0.70 11.19 10.00
N THR A 5 1.45 12.19 10.45
CA THR A 5 0.95 13.55 10.67
C THR A 5 0.46 14.10 9.32
N VAL A 6 -0.85 14.08 9.12
CA VAL A 6 -1.50 14.76 8.00
C VAL A 6 -1.35 16.26 8.30
N PRO A 7 -0.71 17.05 7.44
CA PRO A 7 -0.70 18.50 7.62
C PRO A 7 -2.16 18.97 7.61
N GLU A 8 -2.59 19.67 8.66
CA GLU A 8 -3.90 20.32 8.72
C GLU A 8 -3.92 21.48 7.71
N TYR A 9 -4.10 21.17 6.43
CA TYR A 9 -4.59 22.12 5.46
C TYR A 9 -6.11 22.11 5.58
N ASP A 10 -6.68 23.18 6.13
CA ASP A 10 -8.14 23.38 6.24
C ASP A 10 -8.81 23.61 4.86
N ASP A 11 -8.07 23.37 3.78
CA ASP A 11 -8.51 23.47 2.39
C ASP A 11 -9.42 22.28 2.00
N PRO A 12 -10.69 22.54 1.62
CA PRO A 12 -11.60 21.51 1.14
C PRO A 12 -11.12 20.78 -0.13
N GLU A 13 -10.34 21.41 -1.00
CA GLU A 13 -9.80 20.77 -2.20
C GLU A 13 -8.70 19.77 -1.85
N TYR A 14 -7.76 20.18 -0.99
CA TYR A 14 -6.77 19.28 -0.42
C TYR A 14 -7.41 18.04 0.23
N ARG A 15 -8.42 18.22 1.10
CA ARG A 15 -9.10 17.09 1.77
C ARG A 15 -9.79 16.14 0.79
N ARG A 16 -10.42 16.69 -0.26
CA ARG A 16 -11.06 15.88 -1.31
C ARG A 16 -10.03 15.06 -2.09
N GLY A 17 -8.90 15.68 -2.47
CA GLY A 17 -7.80 15.02 -3.15
C GLY A 17 -7.18 13.92 -2.28
N HIS A 18 -6.93 14.20 -1.00
CA HIS A 18 -6.40 13.25 -0.03
C HIS A 18 -7.32 12.04 0.15
N ALA A 19 -8.62 12.28 0.37
CA ALA A 19 -9.61 11.21 0.47
C ALA A 19 -9.74 10.38 -0.82
N ALA A 20 -9.59 11.00 -1.99
CA ALA A 20 -9.55 10.28 -3.27
C ALA A 20 -8.31 9.38 -3.38
N ALA A 21 -7.14 9.87 -2.98
CA ALA A 21 -5.92 9.08 -2.94
C ALA A 21 -6.03 7.88 -1.97
N THR A 22 -6.59 8.08 -0.78
CA THR A 22 -6.85 6.99 0.16
C THR A 22 -7.79 5.93 -0.41
N ARG A 23 -8.87 6.35 -1.09
CA ARG A 23 -9.79 5.42 -1.78
C ARG A 23 -9.08 4.62 -2.86
N TYR A 24 -8.28 5.30 -3.70
CA TYR A 24 -7.50 4.63 -4.74
C TYR A 24 -6.54 3.59 -4.16
N ALA A 25 -5.79 3.94 -3.11
CA ALA A 25 -4.87 3.00 -2.47
C ALA A 25 -5.60 1.77 -1.89
N ARG A 26 -6.78 1.98 -1.28
CA ARG A 26 -7.62 0.88 -0.79
C ARG A 26 -8.09 -0.04 -1.92
N ILE A 27 -8.47 0.53 -3.07
CA ILE A 27 -8.85 -0.25 -4.26
C ILE A 27 -7.67 -1.10 -4.74
N CYS A 28 -6.47 -0.53 -4.85
CA CYS A 28 -5.27 -1.30 -5.22
C CYS A 28 -5.01 -2.49 -4.28
N ALA A 29 -5.19 -2.28 -2.97
CA ALA A 29 -5.04 -3.34 -2.00
C ALA A 29 -6.12 -4.42 -2.13
N LEU A 30 -7.39 -4.03 -2.26
CA LEU A 30 -8.51 -4.97 -2.42
C LEU A 30 -8.42 -5.79 -3.71
N ASP A 31 -8.04 -5.16 -4.82
CA ASP A 31 -7.79 -5.84 -6.09
C ASP A 31 -6.75 -6.95 -5.94
N GLU A 32 -5.68 -6.66 -5.19
CA GLU A 32 -4.58 -7.58 -5.02
C GLU A 32 -4.90 -8.71 -4.04
N MET A 33 -5.72 -8.42 -3.01
CA MET A 33 -6.31 -9.44 -2.14
C MET A 33 -7.20 -10.38 -2.94
N ALA A 34 -8.06 -9.86 -3.82
CA ALA A 34 -8.95 -10.66 -4.66
C ALA A 34 -8.15 -11.57 -5.64
N ARG A 35 -7.09 -11.03 -6.26
CA ARG A 35 -6.16 -11.80 -7.10
C ARG A 35 -5.47 -12.91 -6.32
N SER A 36 -5.03 -12.62 -5.10
CA SER A 36 -4.28 -13.57 -4.27
C SER A 36 -5.18 -14.66 -3.66
N ALA A 37 -6.42 -14.32 -3.30
CA ALA A 37 -7.43 -15.27 -2.80
C ALA A 37 -7.71 -16.39 -3.80
N SER A 38 -7.66 -16.10 -5.10
CA SER A 38 -7.84 -17.08 -6.17
C SER A 38 -6.73 -18.15 -6.21
N GLY A 39 -5.57 -17.88 -5.58
CA GLY A 39 -4.42 -18.79 -5.51
C GLY A 39 -4.26 -19.57 -4.19
N LEU A 40 -5.01 -19.22 -3.14
CA LEU A 40 -4.79 -19.70 -1.76
C LEU A 40 -5.41 -21.07 -1.45
N HIS A 41 -6.24 -21.65 -2.32
CA HIS A 41 -6.96 -22.91 -2.05
C HIS A 41 -6.13 -24.21 -2.04
N ARG A 42 -4.80 -24.20 -2.03
CA ARG A 42 -4.03 -25.43 -2.36
C ARG A 42 -2.94 -25.93 -1.41
N HIS A 43 -2.56 -25.30 -0.29
CA HIS A 43 -1.30 -25.70 0.36
C HIS A 43 -1.32 -25.79 1.89
N GLY A 44 -0.86 -26.93 2.39
CA GLY A 44 -0.59 -27.24 3.80
C GLY A 44 0.84 -26.90 4.26
N ILE A 45 1.22 -27.46 5.41
CA ILE A 45 2.36 -27.14 6.30
C ILE A 45 3.68 -26.90 5.54
N GLY A 46 4.33 -25.75 5.82
CA GLY A 46 5.34 -25.07 4.99
C GLY A 46 4.91 -23.65 4.57
N ALA A 47 3.71 -23.27 5.00
CA ALA A 47 2.99 -22.06 4.64
C ALA A 47 3.76 -20.77 4.96
N THR A 48 4.47 -20.66 6.09
CA THR A 48 4.97 -19.35 6.57
C THR A 48 6.02 -18.68 5.66
N ARG A 49 6.93 -19.42 5.01
CA ARG A 49 7.91 -18.81 4.06
C ARG A 49 7.24 -18.45 2.74
N ARG A 50 6.33 -19.30 2.25
CA ARG A 50 5.59 -19.09 1.01
C ARG A 50 4.57 -17.97 1.15
N GLU A 51 3.83 -17.93 2.25
CA GLU A 51 2.92 -16.86 2.65
C GLU A 51 3.65 -15.54 2.73
N ARG A 52 4.82 -15.48 3.39
CA ARG A 52 5.65 -14.28 3.40
C ARG A 52 6.07 -13.84 2.00
N ALA A 53 6.51 -14.76 1.15
CA ALA A 53 6.86 -14.44 -0.24
C ALA A 53 5.65 -13.92 -1.05
N MET A 54 4.46 -14.49 -0.83
CA MET A 54 3.21 -14.04 -1.44
C MET A 54 2.81 -12.65 -0.96
N VAL A 55 2.85 -12.41 0.36
CA VAL A 55 2.57 -11.10 0.97
C VAL A 55 3.54 -10.05 0.43
N ARG A 56 4.85 -10.35 0.41
CA ARG A 56 5.87 -9.44 -0.16
C ARG A 56 5.60 -9.13 -1.63
N SER A 57 5.28 -10.14 -2.43
CA SER A 57 4.96 -9.97 -3.85
C SER A 57 3.70 -9.12 -4.05
N ALA A 58 2.66 -9.32 -3.25
CA ALA A 58 1.45 -8.50 -3.29
C ALA A 58 1.71 -7.04 -2.91
N LEU A 59 2.45 -6.82 -1.81
CA LEU A 59 2.82 -5.48 -1.35
C LEU A 59 3.69 -4.75 -2.39
N ALA A 60 4.65 -5.43 -3.02
CA ALA A 60 5.45 -4.85 -4.10
C ALA A 60 4.60 -4.44 -5.32
N ARG A 61 3.60 -5.25 -5.71
CA ARG A 61 2.67 -4.89 -6.79
C ARG A 61 1.77 -3.71 -6.43
N ILE A 62 1.31 -3.63 -5.18
CA ILE A 62 0.56 -2.46 -4.70
C ILE A 62 1.44 -1.21 -4.76
N LEU A 63 2.68 -1.30 -4.27
CA LEU A 63 3.64 -0.19 -4.29
C LEU A 63 3.93 0.30 -5.71
N ASP A 64 4.13 -0.61 -6.67
CA ASP A 64 4.33 -0.27 -8.08
C ASP A 64 3.14 0.54 -8.64
N ARG A 65 1.89 0.06 -8.41
CA ARG A 65 0.67 0.78 -8.83
C ARG A 65 0.54 2.16 -8.20
N LEU A 66 0.93 2.31 -6.93
CA LEU A 66 0.90 3.58 -6.22
C LEU A 66 1.99 4.53 -6.72
N SER A 67 3.21 4.06 -6.93
CA SER A 67 4.33 4.85 -7.45
C SER A 67 4.06 5.38 -8.85
N VAL A 68 3.45 4.57 -9.73
CA VAL A 68 2.94 5.04 -11.02
C VAL A 68 1.90 6.15 -10.85
N ALA A 69 1.01 6.01 -9.87
CA ALA A 69 0.01 7.04 -9.56
C ALA A 69 0.64 8.32 -9.00
N VAL A 70 1.65 8.25 -8.12
CA VAL A 70 2.41 9.43 -7.63
C VAL A 70 3.03 10.20 -8.79
N ASN A 71 3.68 9.49 -9.72
CA ASN A 71 4.34 10.13 -10.86
C ASN A 71 3.35 10.86 -11.78
N ARG A 72 2.11 10.36 -11.89
CA ARG A 72 1.01 10.97 -12.64
C ARG A 72 0.23 12.01 -11.82
N ALA A 73 0.37 11.99 -10.48
CA ALA A 73 -0.39 12.83 -9.56
C ALA A 73 0.06 14.30 -9.54
N LYS A 74 1.21 14.63 -10.16
CA LYS A 74 1.73 16.01 -10.21
C LYS A 74 0.71 17.00 -10.77
N ASP A 75 -0.20 16.54 -11.64
CA ASP A 75 -1.24 17.34 -12.28
C ASP A 75 -2.62 17.26 -11.58
N VAL A 76 -2.77 16.42 -10.55
CA VAL A 76 -4.07 16.10 -9.91
C VAL A 76 -4.30 16.94 -8.64
N GLY A 77 -3.25 17.58 -8.13
CA GLY A 77 -3.31 18.49 -6.98
C GLY A 77 -2.62 17.95 -5.72
N PRO A 78 -2.29 18.85 -4.78
CA PRO A 78 -1.40 18.56 -3.64
C PRO A 78 -1.98 17.54 -2.67
N GLY A 79 -3.30 17.54 -2.45
CA GLY A 79 -3.98 16.59 -1.58
C GLY A 79 -3.89 15.15 -2.07
N TYR A 80 -4.13 14.95 -3.38
CA TYR A 80 -4.03 13.64 -3.99
C TYR A 80 -2.58 13.13 -3.99
N HIS A 81 -1.62 13.97 -4.41
CA HIS A 81 -0.21 13.62 -4.37
C HIS A 81 0.27 13.24 -2.97
N CYS A 82 -0.07 14.03 -1.95
CA CYS A 82 0.27 13.74 -0.56
C CYS A 82 -0.35 12.42 -0.07
N GLY A 83 -1.63 12.18 -0.37
CA GLY A 83 -2.30 10.95 0.03
C GLY A 83 -1.70 9.69 -0.60
N ILE A 84 -1.27 9.74 -1.87
CA ILE A 84 -0.58 8.59 -2.49
C ILE A 84 0.81 8.41 -1.88
N ALA A 85 1.58 9.49 -1.68
CA ALA A 85 2.89 9.40 -1.04
C ALA A 85 2.82 8.78 0.37
N GLN A 86 1.81 9.16 1.16
CA GLN A 86 1.55 8.54 2.47
C GLN A 86 1.20 7.05 2.34
N ALA A 87 0.40 6.67 1.34
CA ALA A 87 0.07 5.27 1.10
C ALA A 87 1.31 4.44 0.71
N CYS A 88 2.21 4.98 -0.12
CA CYS A 88 3.50 4.34 -0.43
C CYS A 88 4.32 4.12 0.84
N ALA A 89 4.49 5.15 1.67
CA ALA A 89 5.25 5.05 2.92
C ALA A 89 4.69 3.99 3.88
N VAL A 90 3.37 3.85 3.97
CA VAL A 90 2.74 2.78 4.76
C VAL A 90 3.08 1.40 4.20
N ILE A 91 2.97 1.19 2.88
CA ILE A 91 3.30 -0.09 2.24
C ILE A 91 4.78 -0.44 2.41
N GLU A 92 5.68 0.54 2.26
CA GLU A 92 7.13 0.38 2.46
C GLU A 92 7.47 -0.05 3.89
N ASN A 93 6.85 0.58 4.90
CA ASN A 93 7.03 0.18 6.29
C ASN A 93 6.53 -1.25 6.54
N VAL A 94 5.38 -1.62 5.97
CA VAL A 94 4.85 -2.99 6.09
C VAL A 94 5.77 -4.00 5.39
N LEU A 95 6.35 -3.65 4.24
CA LEU A 95 7.35 -4.47 3.56
C LEU A 95 8.58 -4.69 4.43
N ALA A 96 9.13 -3.63 5.02
CA ALA A 96 10.27 -3.71 5.93
C ALA A 96 9.96 -4.58 7.17
N ASP A 97 8.75 -4.49 7.72
CA ASP A 97 8.29 -5.35 8.82
C ASP A 97 8.19 -6.83 8.41
N VAL A 98 7.75 -7.11 7.18
CA VAL A 98 7.68 -8.49 6.65
C VAL A 98 9.09 -9.05 6.40
N GLU A 99 10.04 -8.20 6.00
CA GLU A 99 11.43 -8.58 5.74
C GLU A 99 12.25 -8.76 7.03
N SER A 100 12.12 -7.87 8.02
CA SER A 100 12.81 -7.98 9.31
C SER A 100 12.39 -9.23 10.11
N ARG A 101 11.13 -9.67 9.97
CA ARG A 101 10.64 -10.93 10.55
C ARG A 101 11.11 -12.18 9.78
N ALA A 102 11.87 -12.03 8.71
CA ALA A 102 12.37 -13.14 7.88
C ALA A 102 13.72 -13.71 8.32
N GLU A 103 14.44 -13.05 9.24
CA GLU A 103 15.69 -13.55 9.82
C GLU A 103 15.46 -14.25 11.16
N PRO A 104 15.42 -15.60 11.19
CA PRO A 104 15.95 -16.36 12.31
C PRO A 104 17.40 -16.76 12.00
N VAL A 105 18.27 -16.58 13.00
CA VAL A 105 19.63 -17.14 13.10
C VAL A 105 19.62 -18.64 12.80
#